data_AF-T0KYV6-F1
#
_entry.id   AF-T0KYV6-F1
#
_cell.length_a   1.000
_cell.length_b   1.000
_cell.length_c   1.000
_cell.angle_alpha   90.00
_cell.angle_beta   90.00
_cell.angle_gamma   90.00
#
_symmetry.space_group_name_H-M   'P 1'
#
loop_
_entity.id
_entity.type
_entity.pdbx_description
1 polymer ?
#
loop_
_entity_poly.entity_id
_entity_poly.type
_entity_poly.pdbx_seq_one_letter_code
_entity_poly.pdbx_strand_id
1 'polypeptide(L)'
;MKAATVVSCLAALANGAAINLARRDASPLDVKIEQVGNSELKATITNTGSSPLRVLKTGSILDDTPVERAQFTTASTDGVNRVAFNGIRVYVRDTNLPDSAFKTIGAGEKVEVQWDPAKVHDLSTGGEFNVSSVGSLRYAKEGSNDIAGQIVYDSGVLTAKVDGVKAAEVHAAFHQSLAAKRANVQSDCTGSKKTAVIKGLAEGQKLAAAAQTAAKAGTRVEQYFRSKSSGTKAAEVLGKVADYLGSSTADAKMYCSDVGNFCANAAAYAQASHLERFFLNDVSTDKLSQPGVDGYIVLCENSFEVSVSGAGCRGMDLAYLMIHEATHLSEIGATDDVCYGYEGCVDTISASQSLNNADTFAMYASGIKNSC
;
A
#
# COMPACT_ATOMS: atom_id res chain seq x y z
N MET A 1 -7.27 -9.41 59.21
CA MET A 1 -6.04 -8.81 58.66
C MET A 1 -5.27 -9.85 57.85
N LYS A 2 -5.42 -9.82 56.53
CA LYS A 2 -4.47 -10.37 55.56
C LYS A 2 -4.54 -9.45 54.34
N ALA A 3 -3.53 -8.61 54.19
CA ALA A 3 -3.38 -7.72 53.05
C ALA A 3 -2.98 -8.57 51.83
N ALA A 4 -3.79 -8.53 50.77
CA ALA A 4 -3.40 -9.06 49.48
C ALA A 4 -2.69 -7.95 48.71
N THR A 5 -1.38 -8.12 48.53
CA THR A 5 -0.53 -7.24 47.73
C THR A 5 -0.92 -7.40 46.26
N VAL A 6 -1.57 -6.38 45.70
CA VAL A 6 -1.74 -6.25 44.24
C VAL A 6 -0.39 -5.83 43.66
N VAL A 7 0.30 -6.77 43.03
CA VAL A 7 1.50 -6.49 42.24
C VAL A 7 1.02 -5.91 40.91
N SER A 8 1.14 -4.59 40.74
CA SER A 8 0.94 -3.92 39.46
C SER A 8 2.06 -4.31 38.50
N CYS A 9 1.76 -5.14 37.50
CA CYS A 9 2.62 -5.38 36.35
C CYS A 9 2.56 -4.18 35.38
N LEU A 10 3.24 -3.08 35.69
CA LEU A 10 3.64 -2.07 34.71
C LEU A 10 5.09 -2.31 34.30
N ALA A 11 5.31 -3.28 33.41
CA ALA A 11 6.61 -3.48 32.78
C ALA A 11 6.46 -4.19 31.42
N ALA A 12 5.89 -3.50 30.42
CA ALA A 12 5.89 -3.99 29.03
C ALA A 12 5.86 -2.90 27.94
N LEU A 13 6.13 -1.63 28.26
CA LEU A 13 6.12 -0.55 27.25
C LEU A 13 7.51 -0.02 26.85
N ALA A 14 8.59 -0.50 27.45
CA ALA A 14 9.93 0.07 27.22
C ALA A 14 10.62 -0.43 25.93
N ASN A 15 10.27 -1.61 25.41
CA ASN A 15 10.99 -2.18 24.25
C ASN A 15 10.48 -1.68 22.88
N GLY A 16 9.32 -1.03 22.80
CA GLY A 16 8.83 -0.41 21.55
C GLY A 16 9.45 0.95 21.27
N ALA A 17 9.76 1.73 22.31
CA ALA A 17 10.35 3.07 22.19
C ALA A 17 11.87 3.04 21.91
N ALA A 18 12.60 2.08 22.50
CA ALA A 18 14.05 1.98 22.34
C ALA A 18 14.48 1.59 20.91
N ILE A 19 13.70 0.73 20.23
CA ILE A 19 13.94 0.35 18.82
C ILE A 19 13.65 1.55 17.88
N ASN A 20 12.69 2.40 18.25
CA ASN A 20 12.30 3.57 17.48
C ASN A 20 13.26 4.76 17.64
N LEU A 21 13.92 4.92 18.79
CA LEU A 21 14.88 6.00 19.02
C LEU A 21 16.19 5.80 18.24
N ALA A 22 16.70 4.58 18.16
CA ALA A 22 17.93 4.28 17.40
C ALA A 22 17.78 4.49 15.87
N ARG A 23 16.54 4.49 15.34
CA ARG A 23 16.26 4.78 13.92
C ARG A 23 16.17 6.27 13.59
N ARG A 24 15.91 7.14 14.58
CA ARG A 24 15.78 8.61 14.35
C ARG A 24 17.12 9.30 14.12
N ASP A 25 18.22 8.74 14.61
CA ASP A 25 19.53 9.40 14.56
C ASP A 25 20.26 9.25 13.19
N ALA A 26 19.68 8.55 12.20
CA ALA A 26 20.31 8.31 10.89
C ALA A 26 19.44 8.59 9.64
N SER A 27 18.15 8.90 9.80
CA SER A 27 17.29 9.24 8.66
C SER A 27 17.45 10.72 8.29
N PRO A 28 17.72 11.09 7.02
CA PRO A 28 17.79 12.48 6.57
C PRO A 28 16.40 13.14 6.46
N LEU A 29 15.34 12.50 6.97
CA LEU A 29 13.97 12.95 6.90
C LEU A 29 13.28 12.83 8.26
N ASP A 30 12.79 13.96 8.79
CA ASP A 30 11.90 14.03 9.97
C ASP A 30 10.47 14.30 9.50
N VAL A 31 9.55 13.38 9.80
CA VAL A 31 8.13 13.49 9.45
C VAL A 31 7.33 13.60 10.73
N LYS A 32 6.46 14.61 10.82
CA LYS A 32 5.55 14.80 11.95
C LYS A 32 4.15 15.01 11.45
N ILE A 33 3.16 14.45 12.15
CA ILE A 33 1.74 14.63 11.85
C ILE A 33 1.03 15.34 13.01
N GLU A 34 0.06 16.18 12.67
CA GLU A 34 -0.84 16.82 13.62
C GLU A 34 -2.29 16.83 13.11
N GLN A 35 -3.25 16.79 14.03
CA GLN A 35 -4.67 16.91 13.71
C GLN A 35 -5.04 18.39 13.59
N VAL A 36 -5.55 18.79 12.42
CA VAL A 36 -5.87 20.21 12.09
C VAL A 36 -7.36 20.46 11.86
N GLY A 37 -8.16 19.39 11.78
CA GLY A 37 -9.61 19.44 11.67
C GLY A 37 -10.24 18.23 12.38
N ASN A 38 -11.45 17.85 11.98
CA ASN A 38 -12.10 16.67 12.56
C ASN A 38 -11.29 15.40 12.31
N SER A 39 -11.29 14.90 11.07
CA SER A 39 -10.40 13.82 10.65
C SER A 39 -9.13 14.36 9.99
N GLU A 40 -9.13 15.62 9.55
CA GLU A 40 -8.01 16.21 8.80
C GLU A 40 -6.69 16.22 9.56
N LEU A 41 -5.65 15.79 8.84
CA LEU A 41 -4.27 15.76 9.30
C LEU A 41 -3.41 16.69 8.45
N LYS A 42 -2.36 17.22 9.07
CA LYS A 42 -1.26 17.89 8.39
C LYS A 42 0.04 17.19 8.75
N ALA A 43 0.86 16.90 7.75
CA ALA A 43 2.22 16.44 7.93
C ALA A 43 3.22 17.57 7.63
N THR A 44 4.24 17.69 8.47
CA THR A 44 5.43 18.50 8.22
C THR A 44 6.61 17.56 7.98
N ILE A 45 7.19 17.65 6.79
CA ILE A 45 8.30 16.82 6.32
C ILE A 45 9.52 17.71 6.23
N THR A 46 10.55 17.41 7.02
CA THR A 46 11.79 18.19 7.11
C THR A 46 12.95 17.36 6.57
N ASN A 47 13.69 17.91 5.60
CA ASN A 47 14.99 17.35 5.23
C ASN A 47 16.04 17.77 6.25
N THR A 48 16.44 16.86 7.12
CA THR A 48 17.45 17.09 8.17
C THR A 48 18.89 16.84 7.67
N GLY A 49 19.04 16.38 6.43
CA GLY A 49 20.31 16.18 5.77
C GLY A 49 20.97 17.48 5.30
N SER A 50 22.17 17.34 4.74
CA SER A 50 23.01 18.45 4.25
C SER A 50 22.85 18.75 2.76
N SER A 51 22.12 17.92 2.01
CA SER A 51 21.89 18.07 0.57
C SER A 51 20.40 18.09 0.24
N PRO A 52 19.99 18.75 -0.87
CA PRO A 52 18.61 18.67 -1.34
C PRO A 52 18.19 17.23 -1.67
N LEU A 53 16.93 16.90 -1.37
CA LEU A 53 16.30 15.62 -1.73
C LEU A 53 15.25 15.86 -2.82
N ARG A 54 15.42 15.24 -3.99
CA ARG A 54 14.41 15.25 -5.06
C ARG A 54 13.52 14.02 -4.91
N VAL A 55 12.41 14.15 -4.19
CA VAL A 55 11.55 13.03 -3.81
C VAL A 55 10.39 12.82 -4.77
N LEU A 56 10.03 11.57 -5.01
CA LEU A 56 8.87 11.19 -5.81
C LEU A 56 7.58 11.44 -5.02
N LYS A 57 6.58 12.04 -5.65
CA LYS A 57 5.29 12.35 -5.01
C LYS A 57 4.31 11.18 -5.06
N THR A 58 4.11 10.59 -6.24
CA THR A 58 3.13 9.52 -6.45
C THR A 58 3.45 8.30 -5.59
N GLY A 59 2.45 7.74 -4.92
CA GLY A 59 2.54 6.66 -3.94
C GLY A 59 3.02 7.07 -2.55
N SER A 60 3.31 8.35 -2.31
CA SER A 60 3.87 8.81 -1.03
C SER A 60 2.93 9.70 -0.23
N ILE A 61 3.37 10.14 0.94
CA ILE A 61 2.68 11.17 1.74
C ILE A 61 2.45 12.49 0.98
N LEU A 62 3.22 12.76 -0.09
CA LEU A 62 3.12 13.93 -0.95
C LEU A 62 2.16 13.75 -2.15
N ASP A 63 1.54 12.58 -2.31
CA ASP A 63 0.60 12.31 -3.39
C ASP A 63 -0.63 13.23 -3.30
N ASP A 64 -1.45 13.32 -4.33
CA ASP A 64 -2.77 13.98 -4.36
C ASP A 64 -3.92 12.99 -4.63
N THR A 65 -3.60 11.76 -5.01
CA THR A 65 -4.52 10.63 -5.17
C THR A 65 -4.89 10.01 -3.80
N PRO A 66 -5.94 9.16 -3.71
CA PRO A 66 -6.44 8.62 -2.45
C PRO A 66 -5.62 7.43 -1.95
N VAL A 67 -4.31 7.61 -1.83
CA VAL A 67 -3.39 6.65 -1.19
C VAL A 67 -3.46 6.74 0.33
N GLU A 68 -2.98 5.70 1.02
CA GLU A 68 -2.89 5.70 2.48
C GLU A 68 -1.70 6.53 2.94
N ARG A 69 -1.96 7.66 3.63
CA ARG A 69 -0.92 8.56 4.14
C ARG A 69 -0.76 8.49 5.65
N ALA A 70 -1.76 7.95 6.34
CA ALA A 70 -1.73 7.67 7.77
C ALA A 70 -2.58 6.44 8.06
N GLN A 71 -2.12 5.64 9.01
CA GLN A 71 -2.76 4.43 9.49
C GLN A 71 -3.51 4.77 10.78
N PHE A 72 -4.72 4.22 10.93
CA PHE A 72 -5.56 4.42 12.11
C PHE A 72 -5.71 3.10 12.86
N THR A 73 -5.50 3.16 14.18
CA THR A 73 -5.68 1.99 15.05
C THR A 73 -6.45 2.34 16.31
N THR A 74 -7.22 1.39 16.81
CA THR A 74 -7.89 1.46 18.11
C THR A 74 -7.36 0.36 19.02
N ALA A 75 -7.30 0.66 20.32
CA ALA A 75 -7.05 -0.38 21.31
C ALA A 75 -8.31 -1.24 21.46
N SER A 76 -8.15 -2.56 21.41
CA SER A 76 -9.21 -3.54 21.62
C SER A 76 -8.78 -4.56 22.68
N THR A 77 -9.75 -5.30 23.24
CA THR A 77 -9.47 -6.39 24.18
C THR A 77 -8.63 -7.51 23.55
N ASP A 78 -8.66 -7.61 22.22
CA ASP A 78 -7.96 -8.63 21.45
C ASP A 78 -6.64 -8.13 20.84
N GLY A 79 -6.26 -6.86 21.11
CA GLY A 79 -5.00 -6.26 20.65
C GLY A 79 -5.18 -4.88 20.03
N VAL A 80 -4.47 -4.62 18.93
CA VAL A 80 -4.55 -3.37 18.17
C VAL A 80 -5.37 -3.63 16.91
N ASN A 81 -6.54 -2.99 16.81
CA ASN A 81 -7.39 -3.10 15.63
C ASN A 81 -7.08 -1.98 14.66
N ARG A 82 -6.64 -2.31 13.45
CA ARG A 82 -6.44 -1.32 12.38
C ARG A 82 -7.77 -1.02 11.68
N VAL A 83 -8.04 0.26 11.44
CA VAL A 83 -9.14 0.67 10.55
C VAL A 83 -8.75 0.34 9.11
N ALA A 84 -9.64 -0.36 8.40
CA ALA A 84 -9.38 -0.75 7.02
C ALA A 84 -9.12 0.48 6.13
N PHE A 85 -8.29 0.27 5.11
CA PHE A 85 -8.02 1.26 4.08
C PHE A 85 -8.89 0.99 2.86
N ASN A 86 -9.60 2.02 2.38
CA ASN A 86 -10.58 2.01 1.31
C ASN A 86 -10.18 2.88 0.10
N GLY A 87 -8.92 3.33 0.07
CA GLY A 87 -8.33 4.08 -1.03
C GLY A 87 -7.68 3.20 -2.08
N ILE A 88 -6.65 3.71 -2.75
CA ILE A 88 -5.86 2.98 -3.75
C ILE A 88 -4.43 2.72 -3.28
N ARG A 89 -3.86 1.62 -3.75
CA ARG A 89 -2.43 1.32 -3.73
C ARG A 89 -1.88 1.54 -5.13
N VAL A 90 -0.67 2.09 -5.26
CA VAL A 90 -0.13 2.48 -6.56
C VAL A 90 1.28 1.93 -6.71
N TYR A 91 1.58 1.34 -7.86
CA TYR A 91 2.94 1.02 -8.23
C TYR A 91 3.48 2.07 -9.19
N VAL A 92 4.65 2.65 -8.88
CA VAL A 92 5.32 3.63 -9.75
C VAL A 92 6.64 3.05 -10.23
N ARG A 93 6.89 3.07 -11.55
CA ARG A 93 8.17 2.62 -12.11
C ARG A 93 9.33 3.48 -11.62
N ASP A 94 10.54 2.94 -11.68
CA ASP A 94 11.76 3.66 -11.27
C ASP A 94 12.42 4.46 -12.40
N THR A 95 11.91 4.34 -13.62
CA THR A 95 12.47 4.92 -14.85
C THR A 95 11.40 5.67 -15.64
N ASN A 96 11.85 6.54 -16.56
CA ASN A 96 10.99 7.35 -17.44
C ASN A 96 10.00 8.25 -16.68
N LEU A 97 10.37 8.69 -15.47
CA LEU A 97 9.56 9.61 -14.67
C LEU A 97 9.75 11.06 -15.16
N PRO A 98 8.67 11.81 -15.38
CA PRO A 98 8.77 13.22 -15.75
C PRO A 98 9.18 14.08 -14.55
N ASP A 99 9.70 15.28 -14.80
CA ASP A 99 10.06 16.23 -13.74
C ASP A 99 8.89 16.57 -12.80
N SER A 100 7.67 16.59 -13.35
CA SER A 100 6.44 16.85 -12.60
C SER A 100 6.11 15.77 -11.57
N ALA A 101 6.73 14.58 -11.65
CA ALA A 101 6.57 13.51 -10.67
C ALA A 101 7.28 13.83 -9.34
N PHE A 102 8.24 14.76 -9.34
CA PHE A 102 9.10 15.02 -8.20
C PHE A 102 8.77 16.33 -7.48
N LYS A 103 9.18 16.38 -6.20
CA LYS A 103 9.28 17.59 -5.39
C LYS A 103 10.70 17.63 -4.81
N THR A 104 11.41 18.73 -5.01
CA THR A 104 12.68 18.96 -4.31
C THR A 104 12.42 19.58 -2.93
N ILE A 105 13.10 19.04 -1.92
CA ILE A 105 13.15 19.51 -0.53
C ILE A 105 14.61 19.87 -0.24
N GLY A 106 14.93 21.15 -0.18
CA GLY A 106 16.26 21.65 0.16
C GLY A 106 16.72 21.21 1.54
N ALA A 107 18.03 21.27 1.80
CA ALA A 107 18.58 20.99 3.12
C ALA A 107 17.98 21.95 4.17
N GLY A 108 17.41 21.41 5.25
CA GLY A 108 16.68 22.16 6.27
C GLY A 108 15.31 22.69 5.84
N GLU A 109 14.89 22.49 4.59
CA GLU A 109 13.57 22.90 4.10
C GLU A 109 12.47 22.02 4.73
N LYS A 110 11.32 22.64 4.94
CA LYS A 110 10.09 21.99 5.38
C LYS A 110 9.05 22.02 4.27
N VAL A 111 8.41 20.88 4.05
CA VAL A 111 7.22 20.77 3.20
C VAL A 111 6.05 20.38 4.08
N GLU A 112 4.92 21.07 3.90
CA GLU A 112 3.68 20.76 4.59
C GLU A 112 2.64 20.21 3.60
N VAL A 113 1.94 19.15 4.01
CA VAL A 113 0.83 18.57 3.26
C VAL A 113 -0.35 18.31 4.19
N GLN A 114 -1.54 18.65 3.75
CA GLN A 114 -2.79 18.47 4.50
C GLN A 114 -3.74 17.59 3.70
N TRP A 115 -4.39 16.64 4.39
CA TRP A 115 -5.37 15.74 3.78
C TRP A 115 -6.43 15.31 4.79
N ASP A 116 -7.53 14.77 4.27
CA ASP A 116 -8.56 14.16 5.10
C ASP A 116 -8.54 12.63 4.96
N PRO A 117 -8.05 11.88 5.97
CA PRO A 117 -8.02 10.43 5.96
C PRO A 117 -9.41 9.79 6.03
N ALA A 118 -10.47 10.50 6.44
CA ALA A 118 -11.83 9.94 6.41
C ALA A 118 -12.31 9.64 4.97
N LYS A 119 -11.66 10.20 3.95
CA LYS A 119 -11.88 9.83 2.54
C LYS A 119 -11.52 8.37 2.25
N VAL A 120 -10.58 7.80 3.00
CA VAL A 120 -9.99 6.48 2.68
C VAL A 120 -9.96 5.54 3.88
N HIS A 121 -10.41 5.98 5.04
CA HIS A 121 -10.67 5.15 6.22
C HIS A 121 -12.07 5.43 6.71
N ASP A 122 -12.86 4.38 6.94
CA ASP A 122 -14.14 4.53 7.62
C ASP A 122 -13.90 4.81 9.11
N LEU A 123 -13.95 6.10 9.48
CA LEU A 123 -13.79 6.58 10.86
C LEU A 123 -15.15 6.88 11.52
N SER A 124 -16.25 6.33 10.98
CA SER A 124 -17.62 6.59 11.45
C SER A 124 -17.90 6.15 12.88
N THR A 125 -17.12 5.21 13.42
CA THR A 125 -17.20 4.79 14.82
C THR A 125 -16.88 5.94 15.79
N GLY A 126 -16.08 6.93 15.34
CA GLY A 126 -15.65 8.05 16.15
C GLY A 126 -14.83 7.67 17.38
N GLY A 127 -14.51 8.66 18.20
CA GLY A 127 -13.73 8.47 19.43
C GLY A 127 -12.24 8.69 19.24
N GLU A 128 -11.42 8.01 20.04
CA GLU A 128 -9.97 8.15 20.03
C GLU A 128 -9.30 7.11 19.14
N PHE A 129 -8.39 7.56 18.30
CA PHE A 129 -7.57 6.74 17.43
C PHE A 129 -6.09 7.03 17.67
N ASN A 130 -5.27 5.98 17.60
CA ASN A 130 -3.84 6.11 17.43
C ASN A 130 -3.52 6.18 15.94
N VAL A 131 -2.86 7.26 15.54
CA VAL A 131 -2.58 7.61 14.16
C VAL A 131 -1.07 7.65 13.96
N SER A 132 -0.57 7.04 12.89
CA SER A 132 0.82 7.15 12.48
C SER A 132 0.95 7.22 10.97
N SER A 133 1.96 7.93 10.48
CA SER A 133 2.37 7.89 9.08
C SER A 133 3.70 7.14 8.99
N VAL A 134 3.66 5.98 8.35
CA VAL A 134 4.81 5.11 8.15
C VAL A 134 4.85 4.75 6.67
N GLY A 135 6.02 4.87 6.06
CA GLY A 135 6.18 4.60 4.63
C GLY A 135 7.59 4.90 4.17
N SER A 136 7.77 5.05 2.86
CA SER A 136 9.05 5.45 2.27
C SER A 136 8.88 6.62 1.29
N LEU A 137 9.88 7.49 1.24
CA LEU A 137 10.02 8.51 0.21
C LEU A 137 11.18 8.12 -0.70
N ARG A 138 10.85 7.70 -1.93
CA ARG A 138 11.84 7.45 -2.98
C ARG A 138 12.44 8.77 -3.45
N TYR A 139 13.73 8.78 -3.74
CA TYR A 139 14.43 9.98 -4.22
C TYR A 139 15.24 9.68 -5.49
N ALA A 140 15.33 10.68 -6.36
CA ALA A 140 16.08 10.60 -7.59
C ALA A 140 17.57 10.90 -7.39
N LYS A 141 18.40 10.39 -8.31
CA LYS A 141 19.80 10.77 -8.42
C LYS A 141 19.92 12.27 -8.72
N GLU A 142 20.96 12.90 -8.19
CA GLU A 142 21.25 14.31 -8.49
C GLU A 142 21.33 14.56 -10.00
N GLY A 143 20.57 15.56 -10.47
CA GLY A 143 20.51 15.94 -11.89
C GLY A 143 19.77 14.94 -12.81
N SER A 144 19.08 13.95 -12.26
CA SER A 144 18.32 12.94 -13.01
C SER A 144 16.91 12.72 -12.40
N ASN A 145 16.06 12.00 -13.11
CA ASN A 145 14.77 11.48 -12.64
C ASN A 145 14.80 9.96 -12.38
N ASP A 146 15.95 9.32 -12.50
CA ASP A 146 16.14 7.92 -12.11
C ASP A 146 16.15 7.80 -10.59
N ILE A 147 15.36 6.86 -10.06
CA ILE A 147 15.33 6.61 -8.62
C ILE A 147 16.69 6.07 -8.16
N ALA A 148 17.30 6.75 -7.18
CA ALA A 148 18.58 6.37 -6.59
C ALA A 148 18.42 5.56 -5.29
N GLY A 149 17.26 5.66 -4.64
CA GLY A 149 16.96 4.95 -3.42
C GLY A 149 15.69 5.46 -2.75
N GLN A 150 15.51 5.09 -1.48
CA GLN A 150 14.36 5.51 -0.69
C GLN A 150 14.75 5.74 0.77
N ILE A 151 13.98 6.60 1.44
CA ILE A 151 14.10 6.89 2.86
C ILE A 151 12.84 6.40 3.55
N VAL A 152 12.95 5.38 4.39
CA VAL A 152 11.83 4.90 5.23
C VAL A 152 11.67 5.86 6.42
N TYR A 153 10.44 6.28 6.70
CA TYR A 153 10.12 7.20 7.79
C TYR A 153 9.00 6.66 8.68
N ASP A 154 8.93 7.18 9.90
CA ASP A 154 7.88 6.94 10.89
C ASP A 154 7.61 8.25 11.63
N SER A 155 6.36 8.71 11.62
CA SER A 155 5.98 9.97 12.28
C SER A 155 5.93 9.91 13.81
N GLY A 156 6.07 8.72 14.39
CA GLY A 156 5.56 8.41 15.70
C GLY A 156 4.03 8.30 15.70
N VAL A 157 3.48 8.17 16.91
CA VAL A 157 2.04 8.03 17.14
C VAL A 157 1.45 9.35 17.63
N LEU A 158 0.40 9.80 16.95
CA LEU A 158 -0.50 10.88 17.35
C LEU A 158 -1.80 10.26 17.89
N THR A 159 -2.29 10.74 19.02
CA THR A 159 -3.66 10.42 19.46
C THR A 159 -4.61 11.48 18.89
N ALA A 160 -5.55 11.06 18.04
CA ALA A 160 -6.53 11.92 17.40
C ALA A 160 -7.95 11.60 17.91
N LYS A 161 -8.77 12.63 18.10
CA LYS A 161 -10.18 12.48 18.50
C LYS A 161 -11.10 12.87 17.36
N VAL A 162 -11.92 11.93 16.90
CA VAL A 162 -12.75 12.08 15.70
C VAL A 162 -14.23 12.06 16.06
N ASP A 163 -14.99 13.04 15.55
CA ASP A 163 -16.44 12.99 15.45
C ASP A 163 -16.82 12.06 14.29
N GLY A 164 -17.34 10.89 14.64
CA GLY A 164 -17.67 9.84 13.69
C GLY A 164 -18.76 10.24 12.69
N VAL A 165 -19.72 11.08 13.08
CA VAL A 165 -20.79 11.52 12.17
C VAL A 165 -20.21 12.37 11.05
N LYS A 166 -19.36 13.35 11.39
CA LYS A 166 -18.69 14.19 10.41
C LYS A 166 -17.72 13.41 9.53
N ALA A 167 -17.01 12.44 10.11
CA ALA A 167 -16.11 11.58 9.34
C ALA A 167 -16.89 10.70 8.33
N ALA A 168 -18.05 10.18 8.74
CA ALA A 168 -18.93 9.41 7.85
C ALA A 168 -19.44 10.25 6.67
N GLU A 169 -19.76 11.53 6.88
CA GLU A 169 -20.16 12.45 5.80
C GLU A 169 -19.04 12.63 4.75
N VAL A 170 -17.80 12.83 5.20
CA VAL A 170 -16.63 12.93 4.31
C VAL A 170 -16.43 11.63 3.52
N HIS A 171 -16.49 10.50 4.21
CA HIS A 171 -16.31 9.17 3.62
C HIS A 171 -17.36 8.90 2.52
N ALA A 172 -18.64 9.10 2.84
CA ALA A 172 -19.75 8.88 1.92
C ALA A 172 -19.67 9.83 0.71
N ALA A 173 -19.41 11.12 0.92
CA ALA A 173 -19.29 12.09 -0.16
C ALA A 173 -18.14 11.75 -1.12
N PHE A 174 -17.00 11.31 -0.58
CA PHE A 174 -15.87 10.89 -1.39
C PHE A 174 -16.21 9.65 -2.24
N HIS A 175 -16.74 8.58 -1.63
CA HIS A 175 -17.06 7.35 -2.35
C HIS A 175 -18.20 7.50 -3.36
N GLN A 176 -19.20 8.34 -3.06
CA GLN A 176 -20.23 8.73 -4.03
C GLN A 176 -19.61 9.40 -5.26
N SER A 177 -18.63 10.29 -5.07
CA SER A 177 -17.93 10.96 -6.17
C SER A 177 -17.12 9.98 -7.04
N LEU A 178 -16.63 8.88 -6.46
CA LEU A 178 -15.92 7.84 -7.21
C LEU A 178 -16.87 6.93 -7.97
N ALA A 179 -17.99 6.54 -7.36
CA ALA A 179 -18.99 5.68 -8.01
C ALA A 179 -19.52 6.32 -9.30
N ALA A 180 -19.76 7.63 -9.29
CA ALA A 180 -20.18 8.38 -10.48
C ALA A 180 -19.18 8.30 -11.66
N LYS A 181 -17.88 8.10 -11.40
CA LYS A 181 -16.84 7.98 -12.43
C LYS A 181 -16.73 6.58 -13.03
N ARG A 182 -17.21 5.54 -12.33
CA ARG A 182 -16.99 4.12 -12.68
C ARG A 182 -18.12 3.46 -13.50
N ALA A 183 -19.06 4.23 -14.05
CA ALA A 183 -20.31 3.68 -14.59
C ALA A 183 -20.18 2.78 -15.86
N ASN A 184 -19.01 2.68 -16.51
CA ASN A 184 -18.84 1.87 -17.74
C ASN A 184 -17.42 1.31 -17.89
N VAL A 185 -17.10 0.24 -17.18
CA VAL A 185 -15.71 -0.18 -16.97
C VAL A 185 -15.67 -1.71 -16.93
N GLN A 186 -15.24 -2.37 -18.02
CA GLN A 186 -14.96 -3.84 -18.15
C GLN A 186 -14.56 -4.24 -19.60
N SER A 187 -14.88 -3.44 -20.64
CA SER A 187 -14.62 -3.79 -22.06
C SER A 187 -13.43 -3.07 -22.71
N ASP A 188 -12.56 -2.45 -21.91
CA ASP A 188 -11.62 -1.42 -22.36
C ASP A 188 -10.22 -1.94 -22.74
N CYS A 189 -9.86 -3.14 -22.31
CA CYS A 189 -8.67 -3.84 -22.81
C CYS A 189 -8.90 -4.32 -24.26
N THR A 190 -8.33 -3.61 -25.24
CA THR A 190 -8.43 -3.94 -26.68
C THR A 190 -7.05 -4.07 -27.33
N GLY A 191 -7.00 -4.63 -28.55
CA GLY A 191 -5.78 -4.70 -29.37
C GLY A 191 -4.58 -5.34 -28.67
N SER A 192 -3.41 -4.70 -28.81
CA SER A 192 -2.15 -5.16 -28.22
C SER A 192 -2.17 -5.19 -26.69
N LYS A 193 -2.88 -4.26 -26.04
CA LYS A 193 -3.05 -4.23 -24.58
C LYS A 193 -3.76 -5.48 -24.09
N LYS A 194 -4.86 -5.89 -24.75
CA LYS A 194 -5.56 -7.14 -24.44
C LYS A 194 -4.63 -8.35 -24.52
N THR A 195 -3.83 -8.43 -25.58
CA THR A 195 -2.85 -9.52 -25.75
C THR A 195 -1.79 -9.51 -24.64
N ALA A 196 -1.26 -8.34 -24.29
CA ALA A 196 -0.30 -8.18 -23.21
C ALA A 196 -0.88 -8.60 -21.85
N VAL A 197 -2.12 -8.18 -21.54
CA VAL A 197 -2.80 -8.55 -20.29
C VAL A 197 -3.02 -10.06 -20.20
N ILE A 198 -3.59 -10.69 -21.23
CA ILE A 198 -3.83 -12.14 -21.22
C ILE A 198 -2.52 -12.92 -21.00
N LYS A 199 -1.44 -12.51 -21.66
CA LYS A 199 -0.13 -13.14 -21.48
C LYS A 199 0.47 -12.84 -20.09
N GLY A 200 0.32 -11.62 -19.59
CA GLY A 200 0.77 -11.22 -18.26
C GLY A 200 0.08 -12.03 -17.16
N LEU A 201 -1.24 -12.21 -17.25
CA LEU A 201 -2.03 -13.02 -16.32
C LEU A 201 -1.53 -14.47 -16.29
N ALA A 202 -1.34 -15.08 -17.46
CA ALA A 202 -0.84 -16.45 -17.57
C ALA A 202 0.58 -16.64 -17.01
N GLU A 203 1.49 -15.69 -17.27
CA GLU A 203 2.85 -15.74 -16.72
C GLU A 203 2.86 -15.44 -15.22
N GLY A 204 2.06 -14.47 -14.75
CA GLY A 204 1.91 -14.14 -13.33
C GLY A 204 1.35 -15.30 -12.52
N GLN A 205 0.33 -16.00 -13.03
CA GLN A 205 -0.19 -17.23 -12.44
C GLN A 205 0.92 -18.28 -12.25
N LYS A 206 1.71 -18.52 -13.30
CA LYS A 206 2.80 -19.49 -13.28
C LYS A 206 3.89 -19.12 -12.27
N LEU A 207 4.27 -17.84 -12.22
CA LEU A 207 5.24 -17.32 -11.26
C LEU A 207 4.73 -17.48 -9.82
N ALA A 208 3.50 -17.06 -9.54
CA ALA A 208 2.88 -17.15 -8.23
C ALA A 208 2.76 -18.61 -7.75
N ALA A 209 2.35 -19.54 -8.62
CA ALA A 209 2.27 -20.97 -8.29
C ALA A 209 3.65 -21.60 -8.00
N ALA A 210 4.68 -21.23 -8.75
CA ALA A 210 6.05 -21.67 -8.49
C ALA A 210 6.56 -21.11 -7.15
N ALA A 211 6.31 -19.83 -6.89
CA ALA A 211 6.66 -19.15 -5.65
C ALA A 211 5.93 -19.76 -4.45
N GLN A 212 4.64 -20.08 -4.58
CA GLN A 212 3.87 -20.79 -3.55
C GLN A 212 4.55 -22.12 -3.18
N THR A 213 4.92 -22.92 -4.18
CA THR A 213 5.60 -24.20 -3.97
C THR A 213 6.94 -24.00 -3.26
N ALA A 214 7.72 -23.01 -3.70
CA ALA A 214 9.01 -22.67 -3.09
C ALA A 214 8.86 -22.20 -1.63
N ALA A 215 7.82 -21.42 -1.32
CA ALA A 215 7.54 -20.92 0.03
C ALA A 215 7.15 -22.05 0.97
N LYS A 216 6.33 -23.00 0.51
CA LYS A 216 6.02 -24.25 1.26
C LYS A 216 7.28 -25.06 1.56
N ALA A 217 8.24 -25.07 0.63
CA ALA A 217 9.52 -25.74 0.79
C ALA A 217 10.57 -24.93 1.59
N GLY A 218 10.26 -23.69 1.99
CA GLY A 218 11.18 -22.80 2.70
C GLY A 218 12.30 -22.20 1.84
N THR A 219 12.23 -22.34 0.52
CA THR A 219 13.27 -21.87 -0.40
C THR A 219 13.33 -20.35 -0.41
N ARG A 220 14.47 -19.77 -0.02
CA ARG A 220 14.72 -18.31 0.03
C ARG A 220 13.71 -17.50 0.85
N VAL A 221 12.88 -18.13 1.70
CA VAL A 221 11.86 -17.41 2.48
C VAL A 221 12.49 -16.39 3.42
N GLU A 222 13.54 -16.77 4.15
CA GLU A 222 14.25 -15.86 5.05
C GLU A 222 14.91 -14.69 4.32
N GLN A 223 15.38 -14.91 3.09
CA GLN A 223 15.99 -13.87 2.27
C GLN A 223 14.99 -12.73 2.03
N TYR A 224 13.76 -13.03 1.58
CA TYR A 224 12.80 -12.00 1.20
C TYR A 224 11.90 -11.55 2.36
N PHE A 225 11.50 -12.48 3.23
CA PHE A 225 10.54 -12.23 4.30
C PHE A 225 11.16 -12.10 5.70
N ARG A 226 12.51 -12.02 5.78
CA ARG A 226 13.28 -11.79 7.02
C ARG A 226 13.12 -12.86 8.12
N SER A 227 12.33 -13.90 7.87
CA SER A 227 12.06 -14.97 8.82
C SER A 227 11.66 -16.24 8.09
N LYS A 228 12.23 -17.37 8.50
CA LYS A 228 11.83 -18.70 8.00
C LYS A 228 10.36 -19.04 8.30
N SER A 229 9.81 -18.49 9.40
CA SER A 229 8.41 -18.74 9.79
C SER A 229 7.39 -18.10 8.86
N SER A 230 7.81 -17.16 8.01
CA SER A 230 6.93 -16.47 7.05
C SER A 230 6.44 -17.39 5.92
N GLY A 231 7.06 -18.56 5.72
CA GLY A 231 6.82 -19.42 4.55
C GLY A 231 5.37 -19.88 4.39
N THR A 232 4.70 -20.25 5.48
CA THR A 232 3.29 -20.68 5.44
C THR A 232 2.38 -19.55 4.98
N LYS A 233 2.55 -18.34 5.55
CA LYS A 233 1.72 -17.19 5.17
C LYS A 233 2.02 -16.73 3.75
N ALA A 234 3.30 -16.73 3.38
CA ALA A 234 3.73 -16.39 2.02
C ALA A 234 3.08 -17.33 0.98
N ALA A 235 3.10 -18.63 1.24
CA ALA A 235 2.48 -19.63 0.37
C ALA A 235 0.95 -19.52 0.29
N GLU A 236 0.27 -19.11 1.36
CA GLU A 236 -1.18 -18.87 1.35
C GLU A 236 -1.52 -17.72 0.40
N VAL A 237 -0.86 -16.57 0.57
CA VAL A 237 -1.10 -15.37 -0.25
C VAL A 237 -0.76 -15.65 -1.72
N LEU A 238 0.41 -16.26 -2.00
CA LEU A 238 0.82 -16.60 -3.37
C LEU A 238 -0.11 -17.62 -4.04
N GLY A 239 -0.74 -18.52 -3.27
CA GLY A 239 -1.77 -19.40 -3.77
C GLY A 239 -3.01 -18.63 -4.25
N LYS A 240 -3.51 -17.72 -3.42
CA LYS A 240 -4.65 -16.86 -3.76
C LYS A 240 -4.35 -15.95 -4.97
N VAL A 241 -3.12 -15.44 -5.06
CA VAL A 241 -2.67 -14.69 -6.25
C VAL A 241 -2.71 -15.58 -7.50
N ALA A 242 -2.19 -16.81 -7.43
CA ALA A 242 -2.21 -17.73 -8.57
C ALA A 242 -3.64 -18.06 -9.01
N ASP A 243 -4.56 -18.27 -8.06
CA ASP A 243 -5.98 -18.52 -8.35
C ASP A 243 -6.64 -17.29 -9.00
N TYR A 244 -6.38 -16.09 -8.47
CA TYR A 244 -6.90 -14.83 -9.02
C TYR A 244 -6.42 -14.59 -10.45
N LEU A 245 -5.11 -14.70 -10.69
CA LEU A 245 -4.52 -14.48 -12.02
C LEU A 245 -4.87 -15.58 -13.03
N GLY A 246 -5.20 -16.78 -12.55
CA GLY A 246 -5.66 -17.90 -13.35
C GLY A 246 -7.18 -17.94 -13.62
N SER A 247 -7.95 -17.10 -12.93
CA SER A 247 -9.39 -16.97 -13.15
C SER A 247 -9.69 -16.36 -14.52
N SER A 248 -10.92 -16.53 -15.03
CA SER A 248 -11.26 -15.93 -16.31
C SER A 248 -11.13 -14.41 -16.22
N THR A 249 -10.79 -13.72 -17.32
CA THR A 249 -10.64 -12.24 -17.30
C THR A 249 -11.92 -11.49 -16.90
N ALA A 250 -13.07 -12.18 -16.83
CA ALA A 250 -14.32 -11.62 -16.31
C ALA A 250 -14.40 -11.67 -14.78
N ASP A 251 -13.69 -12.60 -14.13
CA ASP A 251 -13.64 -12.77 -12.68
C ASP A 251 -12.54 -11.89 -12.06
N ALA A 252 -11.39 -11.77 -12.75
CA ALA A 252 -10.35 -10.81 -12.40
C ALA A 252 -10.76 -9.40 -12.90
N LYS A 253 -11.23 -8.54 -11.99
CA LYS A 253 -11.58 -7.15 -12.29
C LYS A 253 -10.33 -6.32 -12.59
N MET A 254 -9.83 -6.45 -13.81
CA MET A 254 -8.65 -5.74 -14.30
C MET A 254 -9.02 -4.84 -15.48
N TYR A 255 -8.61 -3.57 -15.41
CA TYR A 255 -8.91 -2.55 -16.42
C TYR A 255 -7.63 -2.03 -17.09
N CYS A 256 -7.76 -1.59 -18.34
CA CYS A 256 -6.65 -1.02 -19.12
C CYS A 256 -6.74 0.51 -19.31
N SER A 257 -7.80 1.11 -18.77
CA SER A 257 -8.10 2.54 -18.81
C SER A 257 -8.18 3.07 -17.39
N ASP A 258 -7.83 4.34 -17.24
CA ASP A 258 -7.80 5.01 -15.95
C ASP A 258 -9.21 5.38 -15.45
N VAL A 259 -9.91 4.36 -14.96
CA VAL A 259 -11.33 4.42 -14.60
C VAL A 259 -11.59 5.16 -13.29
N GLY A 260 -10.55 5.36 -12.48
CA GLY A 260 -10.55 6.18 -11.28
C GLY A 260 -9.96 7.58 -11.50
N ASN A 261 -9.30 7.80 -12.64
CA ASN A 261 -8.48 8.98 -12.91
C ASN A 261 -7.35 9.16 -11.86
N PHE A 262 -6.64 8.07 -11.58
CA PHE A 262 -5.56 7.98 -10.59
C PHE A 262 -4.23 7.50 -11.17
N CYS A 263 -4.14 7.26 -12.48
CA CYS A 263 -2.94 6.72 -13.07
C CYS A 263 -1.74 7.66 -12.98
N ALA A 264 -1.92 8.99 -12.97
CA ALA A 264 -0.85 9.99 -12.81
C ALA A 264 0.50 9.53 -13.42
N ASN A 265 1.51 9.25 -12.58
CA ASN A 265 2.80 8.65 -13.00
C ASN A 265 2.92 7.14 -12.67
N ALA A 266 1.87 6.53 -12.14
CA ALA A 266 1.81 5.11 -11.80
C ALA A 266 1.86 4.20 -13.04
N ALA A 267 2.39 3.00 -12.84
CA ALA A 267 2.30 1.88 -13.77
C ALA A 267 0.96 1.16 -13.61
N ALA A 268 0.51 1.00 -12.37
CA ALA A 268 -0.77 0.43 -12.04
C ALA A 268 -1.25 0.94 -10.68
N TYR A 269 -2.53 0.72 -10.40
CA TYR A 269 -3.07 0.87 -9.06
C TYR A 269 -4.11 -0.19 -8.76
N ALA A 270 -4.17 -0.64 -7.52
CA ALA A 270 -5.20 -1.53 -7.00
C ALA A 270 -6.11 -0.78 -6.03
N GLN A 271 -7.41 -0.98 -6.14
CA GLN A 271 -8.36 -0.62 -5.09
C GLN A 271 -8.83 -1.89 -4.41
N ALA A 272 -8.58 -1.98 -3.11
CA ALA A 272 -9.06 -3.09 -2.28
C ALA A 272 -10.60 -3.14 -2.27
N SER A 273 -11.16 -4.34 -2.12
CA SER A 273 -12.60 -4.52 -1.93
C SER A 273 -13.06 -3.76 -0.69
N HIS A 274 -14.15 -3.01 -0.79
CA HIS A 274 -14.72 -2.43 0.43
C HIS A 274 -15.61 -3.47 1.07
N LEU A 275 -15.27 -3.86 2.30
CA LEU A 275 -16.24 -4.45 3.21
C LEU A 275 -17.06 -3.33 3.86
N GLU A 276 -17.70 -2.48 3.07
CA GLU A 276 -18.69 -1.56 3.62
C GLU A 276 -19.95 -2.37 3.94
N ARG A 277 -20.11 -2.70 5.22
CA ARG A 277 -21.43 -3.03 5.77
C ARG A 277 -22.23 -1.74 5.76
N PHE A 278 -22.85 -1.45 4.62
CA PHE A 278 -23.69 -0.28 4.43
C PHE A 278 -24.93 -0.41 5.33
N PHE A 279 -24.86 0.20 6.52
CA PHE A 279 -26.04 0.44 7.37
C PHE A 279 -26.81 1.64 6.81
N LEU A 280 -27.47 1.48 5.67
CA LEU A 280 -28.62 2.32 5.36
C LEU A 280 -29.89 1.53 5.67
N ASN A 281 -30.58 1.97 6.72
CA ASN A 281 -31.95 1.58 7.06
C ASN A 281 -32.94 2.14 6.01
N ASP A 282 -32.86 1.70 4.75
CA ASP A 282 -33.89 1.96 3.75
C ASP A 282 -34.48 0.64 3.22
N VAL A 283 -35.54 0.19 3.90
CA VAL A 283 -36.32 -1.02 3.61
C VAL A 283 -37.36 -0.71 2.53
N SER A 284 -36.99 -0.06 1.42
CA SER A 284 -37.99 0.32 0.42
C SER A 284 -37.63 0.23 -1.06
N THR A 285 -36.44 -0.24 -1.43
CA THR A 285 -36.17 -0.56 -2.85
C THR A 285 -35.52 -1.92 -3.04
N ASP A 286 -36.30 -2.84 -3.60
CA ASP A 286 -35.90 -4.16 -4.12
C ASP A 286 -35.05 -4.02 -5.41
N LYS A 287 -34.03 -3.15 -5.33
CA LYS A 287 -33.02 -2.84 -6.35
C LYS A 287 -31.64 -2.60 -5.72
N LEU A 288 -31.37 -3.18 -4.55
CA LEU A 288 -30.04 -3.19 -3.95
C LEU A 288 -29.17 -4.36 -4.44
N SER A 289 -29.24 -4.65 -5.74
CA SER A 289 -28.08 -5.11 -6.49
C SER A 289 -27.43 -3.87 -7.11
N GLN A 290 -26.78 -3.06 -6.27
CA GLN A 290 -25.69 -2.20 -6.72
C GLN A 290 -24.41 -2.99 -6.43
N PRO A 291 -23.90 -3.80 -7.38
CA PRO A 291 -22.66 -4.53 -7.18
C PRO A 291 -21.49 -3.56 -7.31
N GLY A 292 -21.10 -2.93 -6.22
CA GLY A 292 -19.85 -2.20 -6.10
C GLY A 292 -19.48 -2.28 -4.63
N VAL A 293 -18.48 -3.06 -4.22
CA VAL A 293 -17.09 -2.97 -4.68
C VAL A 293 -16.30 -4.23 -4.30
N ASP A 294 -16.30 -5.24 -5.16
CA ASP A 294 -15.22 -6.24 -5.18
C ASP A 294 -13.98 -5.57 -5.78
N GLY A 295 -12.81 -5.73 -5.16
CA GLY A 295 -11.60 -4.97 -5.47
C GLY A 295 -11.19 -5.12 -6.94
N TYR A 296 -10.43 -4.16 -7.45
CA TYR A 296 -10.01 -4.16 -8.85
C TYR A 296 -8.60 -3.61 -9.02
N ILE A 297 -8.00 -3.96 -10.17
CA ILE A 297 -6.68 -3.51 -10.59
C ILE A 297 -6.83 -2.69 -11.86
N VAL A 298 -6.10 -1.59 -11.96
CA VAL A 298 -5.99 -0.79 -13.18
C VAL A 298 -4.55 -0.80 -13.64
N LEU A 299 -4.35 -1.24 -14.88
CA LEU A 299 -3.09 -1.17 -15.59
C LEU A 299 -3.05 0.16 -16.35
N CYS A 300 -2.23 1.09 -15.87
CA CYS A 300 -2.03 2.40 -16.49
C CYS A 300 -1.18 2.27 -17.76
N GLU A 301 -1.14 3.31 -18.60
CA GLU A 301 -0.41 3.27 -19.88
C GLU A 301 1.05 2.83 -19.70
N ASN A 302 1.70 3.33 -18.66
CA ASN A 302 3.08 3.05 -18.29
C ASN A 302 3.37 1.55 -18.07
N SER A 303 2.37 0.73 -17.72
CA SER A 303 2.55 -0.74 -17.59
C SER A 303 2.71 -1.46 -18.92
N PHE A 304 2.28 -0.86 -20.03
CA PHE A 304 2.38 -1.47 -21.36
C PHE A 304 3.70 -1.15 -22.06
N GLU A 305 4.56 -0.33 -21.44
CA GLU A 305 5.90 -0.01 -21.92
C GLU A 305 6.98 -0.99 -21.45
N VAL A 306 6.64 -1.91 -20.55
CA VAL A 306 7.56 -2.95 -20.05
C VAL A 306 7.34 -4.28 -20.77
N SER A 307 8.34 -5.18 -20.69
CA SER A 307 8.15 -6.54 -21.16
C SER A 307 7.01 -7.22 -20.41
N VAL A 308 6.27 -8.11 -21.09
CA VAL A 308 5.21 -8.89 -20.44
C VAL A 308 5.77 -9.83 -19.36
N SER A 309 6.92 -10.44 -19.64
CA SER A 309 7.63 -11.30 -18.70
C SER A 309 9.12 -11.37 -19.06
N GLY A 310 9.94 -11.80 -18.11
CA GLY A 310 11.35 -12.09 -18.32
C GLY A 310 12.26 -10.89 -18.07
N ALA A 311 11.88 -9.97 -17.17
CA ALA A 311 12.75 -8.84 -16.80
C ALA A 311 14.04 -9.26 -16.05
N GLY A 312 14.14 -10.53 -15.63
CA GLY A 312 15.30 -11.06 -14.93
C GLY A 312 15.31 -10.70 -13.44
N CYS A 313 16.46 -10.92 -12.79
CA CYS A 313 16.62 -10.63 -11.37
C CYS A 313 16.39 -9.16 -11.06
N ARG A 314 15.51 -8.88 -10.09
CA ARG A 314 15.15 -7.52 -9.63
C ARG A 314 14.53 -6.64 -10.73
N GLY A 315 14.28 -7.19 -11.91
CA GLY A 315 13.59 -6.50 -12.99
C GLY A 315 12.08 -6.58 -12.80
N MET A 316 11.39 -5.49 -13.14
CA MET A 316 9.93 -5.44 -13.18
C MET A 316 9.44 -5.68 -14.61
N ASP A 317 8.49 -6.61 -14.74
CA ASP A 317 7.70 -6.86 -15.93
C ASP A 317 6.19 -6.83 -15.59
N LEU A 318 5.33 -6.98 -16.59
CA LEU A 318 3.89 -6.95 -16.37
C LEU A 318 3.42 -8.08 -15.43
N ALA A 319 4.03 -9.26 -15.49
CA ALA A 319 3.71 -10.38 -14.61
C ALA A 319 4.07 -10.09 -13.14
N TYR A 320 5.24 -9.47 -12.90
CA TYR A 320 5.63 -8.95 -11.58
C TYR A 320 4.59 -7.95 -11.06
N LEU A 321 4.22 -6.96 -11.89
CA LEU A 321 3.26 -5.92 -11.54
C LEU A 321 1.90 -6.51 -11.16
N MET A 322 1.40 -7.49 -11.93
CA MET A 322 0.14 -8.15 -11.61
C MET A 322 0.16 -8.92 -10.29
N ILE A 323 1.29 -9.55 -9.93
CA ILE A 323 1.44 -10.20 -8.63
C ILE A 323 1.43 -9.16 -7.52
N HIS A 324 2.18 -8.06 -7.67
CA HIS A 324 2.20 -6.95 -6.73
C HIS A 324 0.78 -6.43 -6.47
N GLU A 325 0.09 -6.00 -7.53
CA GLU A 325 -1.25 -5.39 -7.41
C GLU A 325 -2.30 -6.36 -6.85
N ALA A 326 -2.24 -7.65 -7.22
CA ALA A 326 -3.15 -8.65 -6.68
C ALA A 326 -3.00 -8.81 -5.16
N THR A 327 -1.79 -8.66 -4.60
CA THR A 327 -1.59 -8.82 -3.15
C THR A 327 -2.24 -7.70 -2.32
N HIS A 328 -2.59 -6.57 -2.94
CA HIS A 328 -3.34 -5.51 -2.26
C HIS A 328 -4.81 -5.83 -2.05
N LEU A 329 -5.39 -6.75 -2.84
CA LEU A 329 -6.80 -7.12 -2.70
C LEU A 329 -7.06 -7.76 -1.33
N SER A 330 -8.12 -7.33 -0.65
CA SER A 330 -8.45 -7.75 0.72
C SER A 330 -8.65 -9.26 0.83
N GLU A 331 -9.26 -9.86 -0.19
CA GLU A 331 -9.51 -11.29 -0.32
C GLU A 331 -8.23 -12.12 -0.52
N ILE A 332 -7.13 -11.48 -0.95
CA ILE A 332 -5.84 -12.13 -1.22
C ILE A 332 -4.90 -11.97 -0.03
N GLY A 333 -4.43 -10.75 0.21
CA GLY A 333 -3.33 -10.47 1.13
C GLY A 333 -3.47 -9.18 1.93
N ALA A 334 -4.28 -8.22 1.45
CA ALA A 334 -4.44 -6.90 2.05
C ALA A 334 -3.10 -6.20 2.37
N THR A 335 -2.10 -6.39 1.51
CA THR A 335 -0.77 -5.84 1.73
C THR A 335 -0.72 -4.33 1.52
N ASP A 336 0.27 -3.68 2.13
CA ASP A 336 0.61 -2.28 1.98
C ASP A 336 1.78 -2.10 1.00
N ASP A 337 2.04 -0.85 0.62
CA ASP A 337 3.27 -0.40 -0.04
C ASP A 337 4.23 0.18 1.00
N VAL A 338 4.90 -0.70 1.74
CA VAL A 338 5.84 -0.26 2.79
C VAL A 338 7.11 0.32 2.15
N CYS A 339 7.56 -0.31 1.07
CA CYS A 339 8.80 0.03 0.39
C CYS A 339 8.82 -0.60 -1.02
N TYR A 340 9.63 -0.05 -1.93
CA TYR A 340 9.75 -0.56 -3.31
C TYR A 340 11.17 -1.03 -3.65
N GLY A 341 11.24 -2.02 -4.53
CA GLY A 341 12.47 -2.61 -5.03
C GLY A 341 13.16 -3.54 -4.04
N TYR A 342 14.25 -4.17 -4.47
CA TYR A 342 15.01 -5.08 -3.60
C TYR A 342 15.85 -4.32 -2.57
N GLU A 343 16.53 -3.28 -3.03
CA GLU A 343 17.47 -2.48 -2.26
C GLU A 343 16.71 -1.51 -1.35
N GLY A 344 17.05 -1.48 -0.06
CA GLY A 344 16.34 -0.67 0.93
C GLY A 344 14.99 -1.24 1.37
N CYS A 345 14.57 -2.40 0.85
CA CYS A 345 13.43 -3.17 1.35
C CYS A 345 13.90 -4.39 2.13
N VAL A 346 14.50 -5.35 1.42
CA VAL A 346 14.81 -6.69 1.93
C VAL A 346 15.77 -6.67 3.13
N ASP A 347 16.62 -5.65 3.20
CA ASP A 347 17.57 -5.44 4.30
C ASP A 347 17.02 -4.57 5.43
N THR A 348 15.99 -3.76 5.16
CA THR A 348 15.60 -2.62 6.02
C THR A 348 14.30 -2.88 6.77
N ILE A 349 13.31 -3.53 6.16
CA ILE A 349 11.99 -3.74 6.79
C ILE A 349 11.98 -5.00 7.69
N SER A 350 11.09 -5.03 8.67
CA SER A 350 10.94 -6.17 9.59
C SER A 350 10.26 -7.37 8.89
N ALA A 351 10.27 -8.54 9.53
CA ALA A 351 9.53 -9.71 9.04
C ALA A 351 8.02 -9.44 8.92
N SER A 352 7.42 -8.77 9.90
CA SER A 352 6.00 -8.40 9.82
C SER A 352 5.72 -7.41 8.71
N GLN A 353 6.59 -6.41 8.52
CA GLN A 353 6.48 -5.46 7.41
C GLN A 353 6.65 -6.15 6.05
N SER A 354 7.58 -7.10 5.93
CA SER A 354 7.81 -7.83 4.68
C SER A 354 6.61 -8.68 4.25
N LEU A 355 5.91 -9.30 5.21
CA LEU A 355 4.66 -10.02 4.97
C LEU A 355 3.48 -9.10 4.64
N ASN A 356 3.61 -7.82 4.96
CA ASN A 356 2.62 -6.79 4.67
C ASN A 356 3.05 -5.88 3.50
N ASN A 357 4.07 -6.24 2.74
CA ASN A 357 4.58 -5.42 1.63
C ASN A 357 4.37 -6.15 0.30
N ALA A 358 3.56 -5.57 -0.60
CA ALA A 358 3.22 -6.17 -1.89
C ALA A 358 4.46 -6.54 -2.72
N ASP A 359 5.44 -5.63 -2.73
CA ASP A 359 6.65 -5.80 -3.51
C ASP A 359 7.50 -6.99 -3.05
N THR A 360 7.45 -7.36 -1.77
CA THR A 360 8.13 -8.56 -1.25
C THR A 360 7.64 -9.83 -1.96
N PHE A 361 6.33 -9.94 -2.22
CA PHE A 361 5.75 -11.10 -2.88
C PHE A 361 6.12 -11.18 -4.35
N ALA A 362 6.05 -10.05 -5.07
CA ALA A 362 6.42 -9.97 -6.47
C ALA A 362 7.93 -10.24 -6.67
N MET A 363 8.78 -9.66 -5.83
CA MET A 363 10.22 -9.93 -5.82
C MET A 363 10.52 -11.38 -5.50
N TYR A 364 9.86 -11.97 -4.50
CA TYR A 364 10.05 -13.38 -4.17
C TYR A 364 9.69 -14.28 -5.36
N ALA A 365 8.55 -14.04 -6.02
CA ALA A 365 8.13 -14.83 -7.17
C ALA A 365 9.09 -14.71 -8.37
N SER A 366 9.52 -13.49 -8.70
CA SER A 366 10.51 -13.23 -9.74
C SER A 366 11.87 -13.85 -9.39
N GLY A 367 12.30 -13.72 -8.14
CA GLY A 367 13.55 -14.29 -7.62
C GLY A 367 13.58 -15.81 -7.74
N ILE A 368 12.54 -16.50 -7.30
CA ILE A 368 12.41 -17.96 -7.44
C ILE A 368 12.54 -18.39 -8.91
N LYS A 369 11.88 -17.68 -9.83
CA LYS A 369 11.96 -17.98 -11.26
C LYS A 369 13.37 -17.81 -11.83
N ASN A 370 14.06 -16.75 -11.41
CA ASN A 370 15.38 -16.37 -11.92
C ASN A 370 16.55 -16.93 -11.09
N SER A 371 16.26 -17.69 -10.03
CA SER A 371 17.25 -18.23 -9.09
C SER A 371 18.11 -17.16 -8.40
N CYS A 372 17.48 -16.05 -8.05
CA CYS A 372 18.00 -14.99 -7.18
C CYS A 372 17.03 -14.73 -6.01
#